data_AF-A0A7C4P1U0-F1
#
_entry.id   AF-A0A7C4P1U0-F1
#
_cell.length_a   1.000
_cell.length_b   1.000
_cell.length_c   1.000
_cell.angle_alpha   90.00
_cell.angle_beta   90.00
_cell.angle_gamma   90.00
#
_symmetry.space_group_name_H-M   'P 1'
#
loop_
_entity.id
_entity.type
_entity.pdbx_description
1 polymer ?
#
loop_
_entity_poly.entity_id
_entity_poly.type
_entity_poly.pdbx_seq_one_letter_code
_entity_poly.pdbx_strand_id
1 'polypeptide(L)'
;MEKIKISERKLILFTVGLLIVAGVVRLGFYKVGVWLFYLAFVPIILHRLRFYIRNWKNLHKADGYRRFTLGFIIATIILNLLGFQDVEFVLLFVLAIDYLIVVQNPKVTGGKE
;
A
#
# COMPACT_ATOMS: atom_id res chain seq x y z
N MET A 1 -16.51 14.03 16.53
CA MET A 1 -15.45 13.87 15.50
C MET A 1 -15.85 12.71 14.59
N GLU A 2 -16.49 13.01 13.46
CA GLU A 2 -16.76 12.00 12.43
C GLU A 2 -15.43 11.37 11.99
N LYS A 3 -15.28 10.08 12.24
CA LYS A 3 -14.13 9.33 11.72
C LYS A 3 -14.31 9.25 10.22
N ILE A 4 -13.63 10.13 9.47
CA ILE A 4 -13.51 10.03 8.00
C ILE A 4 -12.94 8.65 7.71
N LYS A 5 -13.82 7.70 7.39
CA LYS A 5 -13.48 6.30 7.13
C LYS A 5 -13.04 6.26 5.67
N ILE A 6 -11.77 6.55 5.42
CA ILE A 6 -11.20 6.50 4.07
C ILE A 6 -11.33 5.06 3.58
N SER A 7 -12.07 4.87 2.48
CA SER A 7 -12.19 3.57 1.83
C SER A 7 -10.82 3.13 1.29
N GLU A 8 -10.43 1.88 1.55
CA GLU A 8 -9.14 1.33 1.10
C GLU A 8 -8.94 1.48 -0.42
N ARG A 9 -10.03 1.38 -1.20
CA ARG A 9 -10.00 1.61 -2.64
C ARG A 9 -9.52 3.03 -2.99
N LYS A 10 -10.01 4.04 -2.27
CA LYS A 10 -9.61 5.44 -2.49
C LYS A 10 -8.14 5.64 -2.10
N LEU A 11 -7.68 4.96 -1.06
CA LEU A 11 -6.28 5.03 -0.62
C LEU A 11 -5.32 4.41 -1.65
N ILE A 12 -5.68 3.25 -2.23
CA ILE A 12 -4.89 2.63 -3.29
C ILE A 12 -4.85 3.53 -4.53
N LEU A 13 -6.00 4.07 -4.96
CA LEU A 13 -6.05 5.00 -6.09
C LEU A 13 -5.22 6.27 -5.84
N PHE A 14 -5.23 6.77 -4.61
CA PHE A 14 -4.37 7.89 -4.20
C PHE A 14 -2.88 7.53 -4.32
N THR A 15 -2.47 6.35 -3.84
CA THR A 15 -1.10 5.86 -4.01
C THR A 15 -0.73 5.73 -5.48
N VAL A 16 -1.61 5.20 -6.34
CA VAL A 16 -1.36 5.13 -7.79
C VAL A 16 -1.16 6.53 -8.38
N GLY A 17 -1.96 7.52 -8.00
CA GLY A 17 -1.77 8.90 -8.42
C GLY A 17 -0.40 9.47 -8.03
N LEU A 18 0.03 9.25 -6.79
CA LEU A 18 1.37 9.65 -6.34
C LEU A 18 2.49 8.93 -7.10
N LEU A 19 2.31 7.65 -7.44
CA LEU A 19 3.28 6.88 -8.23
C LEU A 19 3.43 7.42 -9.65
N ILE A 20 2.33 7.86 -10.28
CA ILE A 20 2.38 8.51 -11.60
C ILE A 20 3.20 9.81 -11.51
N VAL A 21 2.92 10.65 -10.50
CA VAL A 21 3.68 11.89 -10.27
C VAL A 21 5.17 11.59 -10.03
N ALA A 22 5.48 10.60 -9.19
CA ALA A 22 6.85 10.17 -8.94
C ALA A 22 7.55 9.67 -10.22
N GLY A 23 6.84 8.92 -11.06
CA GLY A 23 7.31 8.46 -12.36
C GLY A 23 7.65 9.61 -13.30
N VAL A 24 6.78 10.63 -13.39
CA VAL A 24 7.04 11.83 -14.19
C VAL A 24 8.26 12.60 -13.66
N VAL A 25 8.37 12.80 -12.34
CA VAL A 25 9.53 13.48 -11.73
C VAL A 25 10.82 12.70 -12.01
N ARG A 26 10.76 11.37 -12.04
CA ARG A 26 11.93 10.52 -12.31
C ARG A 26 12.52 10.74 -13.69
N LEU A 27 11.70 11.12 -14.68
CA LEU A 27 12.19 11.41 -16.05
C LEU A 27 13.17 12.60 -16.06
N GLY A 28 12.95 13.61 -15.21
CA GLY A 28 13.83 14.76 -15.07
C GLY A 28 14.87 14.64 -13.95
N PHE A 29 14.51 13.97 -12.85
CA PHE A 29 15.33 13.86 -11.64
C PHE A 29 15.26 12.45 -11.07
N TYR A 30 16.10 11.55 -11.61
CA TYR A 30 16.07 10.12 -11.28
C TYR A 30 16.10 9.86 -9.76
N LYS A 31 17.08 10.43 -9.03
CA LYS A 31 17.21 10.23 -7.58
C LYS A 31 15.96 10.70 -6.83
N VAL A 32 15.44 11.87 -7.15
CA VAL A 32 14.26 12.46 -6.48
C VAL A 32 13.00 11.63 -6.78
N GLY A 33 12.82 11.22 -8.04
CA GLY A 33 11.71 10.36 -8.44
C GLY A 33 11.71 9.02 -7.73
N VAL A 34 12.87 8.43 -7.49
CA VAL A 34 13.03 7.20 -6.69
C VAL A 34 12.60 7.43 -5.24
N TRP A 35 13.04 8.51 -4.60
CA TRP A 35 12.59 8.85 -3.24
C TRP A 35 11.07 9.07 -3.16
N LEU A 36 10.50 9.82 -4.12
CA LEU A 36 9.06 10.07 -4.20
C LEU A 36 8.26 8.79 -4.43
N PHE A 37 8.80 7.85 -5.22
CA PHE A 37 8.17 6.56 -5.46
C PHE A 37 7.96 5.79 -4.15
N TYR A 38 8.97 5.70 -3.28
CA TYR A 38 8.82 5.04 -1.98
C TYR A 38 7.93 5.82 -1.02
N LEU A 39 8.03 7.15 -1.01
CA LEU A 39 7.17 8.00 -0.19
C LEU A 39 5.68 7.83 -0.54
N ALA A 40 5.35 7.52 -1.79
CA ALA A 40 3.97 7.24 -2.22
C ALA A 40 3.33 6.05 -1.49
N PHE A 41 4.14 5.10 -1.01
CA PHE A 41 3.66 3.94 -0.24
C PHE A 41 3.50 4.21 1.26
N VAL A 42 4.05 5.31 1.79
CA VAL A 42 3.96 5.64 3.22
C VAL A 42 2.50 5.76 3.71
N PRO A 43 1.59 6.47 3.01
CA PRO A 43 0.20 6.58 3.44
C PRO A 43 -0.52 5.23 3.56
N ILE A 44 -0.30 4.32 2.59
CA ILE A 44 -0.95 3.00 2.60
C ILE A 44 -0.39 2.11 3.71
N ILE A 45 0.92 2.15 3.95
CA ILE A 45 1.58 1.42 5.04
C ILE A 45 1.06 1.93 6.39
N LEU A 46 1.09 3.25 6.62
CA LEU A 46 0.65 3.84 7.90
C LEU A 46 -0.82 3.56 8.19
N HIS A 47 -1.70 3.69 7.19
CA HIS A 47 -3.12 3.41 7.35
C HIS A 47 -3.35 1.95 7.77
N ARG A 48 -2.71 1.00 7.07
CA ARG A 48 -2.85 -0.43 7.36
C ARG A 48 -2.21 -0.79 8.70
N LEU A 49 -1.02 -0.29 9.00
CA LEU A 49 -0.34 -0.55 10.27
C LEU A 49 -1.20 -0.07 11.45
N ARG A 50 -1.78 1.13 11.36
CA ARG A 50 -2.68 1.68 12.38
C ARG A 50 -3.96 0.85 12.53
N PHE A 51 -4.51 0.35 11.42
CA PHE A 51 -5.67 -0.55 11.45
C PHE A 51 -5.36 -1.87 12.17
N TYR A 52 -4.26 -2.52 11.83
CA TYR A 52 -3.85 -3.79 12.45
C TYR A 52 -3.49 -3.65 13.92
N ILE A 53 -2.75 -2.59 14.30
CA ILE A 53 -2.41 -2.31 15.70
C ILE A 53 -3.69 -2.10 16.52
N ARG A 54 -4.68 -1.37 15.97
CA ARG A 54 -5.93 -1.07 16.69
C ARG A 54 -6.89 -2.27 16.77
N ASN A 55 -6.88 -3.15 15.77
CA ASN A 55 -7.81 -4.28 15.67
C ASN A 55 -7.18 -5.65 15.96
N TRP A 56 -5.97 -5.68 16.55
CA TRP A 56 -5.18 -6.91 16.75
C TRP A 56 -5.95 -8.07 17.39
N LYS A 57 -6.92 -7.78 18.27
CA LYS A 57 -7.73 -8.79 18.98
C LYS A 57 -8.92 -9.35 18.18
N ASN A 58 -9.36 -8.67 17.11
CA ASN A 58 -10.58 -9.01 16.36
C ASN A 58 -10.32 -9.35 14.87
N LEU A 59 -9.10 -9.76 14.53
CA LEU A 59 -8.74 -10.08 13.14
C LEU A 59 -9.43 -11.37 12.69
N HIS A 60 -10.42 -11.25 11.79
CA HIS A 60 -11.03 -12.40 11.14
C HIS A 60 -10.03 -13.06 10.18
N LYS A 61 -10.10 -14.39 10.03
CA LYS A 61 -9.21 -15.21 9.17
C LYS A 61 -9.09 -14.72 7.71
N ALA A 62 -10.05 -13.94 7.22
CA ALA A 62 -10.03 -13.36 5.88
C ALA A 62 -9.00 -12.22 5.67
N ASP A 63 -8.38 -11.70 6.74
CA ASP A 63 -7.35 -10.65 6.68
C ASP A 63 -5.91 -11.16 6.42
N GLY A 64 -5.71 -12.48 6.30
CA GLY A 64 -4.37 -13.07 6.14
C GLY A 64 -3.62 -12.56 4.90
N TYR A 65 -4.31 -12.47 3.76
CA TYR A 65 -3.73 -11.98 2.51
C TYR A 65 -3.37 -10.49 2.57
N ARG A 66 -4.18 -9.68 3.25
CA ARG A 66 -3.93 -8.23 3.39
C ARG A 66 -2.76 -7.94 4.33
N ARG A 67 -2.56 -8.79 5.33
CA ARG A 67 -1.39 -8.74 6.22
C ARG A 67 -0.14 -9.20 5.49
N PHE A 68 -0.27 -10.23 4.64
CA PHE A 68 0.81 -10.68 3.76
C PHE A 68 1.22 -9.60 2.77
N THR A 69 0.29 -8.95 2.06
CA THR A 69 0.64 -7.85 1.13
C THR A 69 1.30 -6.67 1.83
N LEU A 70 0.83 -6.29 3.03
CA LEU A 70 1.50 -5.25 3.83
C LEU A 70 2.94 -5.65 4.21
N GLY A 71 3.11 -6.86 4.75
CA GLY A 71 4.43 -7.38 5.13
C GLY A 71 5.36 -7.47 3.93
N PHE A 72 4.83 -7.89 2.78
CA PHE A 72 5.56 -7.96 1.53
C PHE A 72 5.99 -6.58 1.05
N ILE A 73 5.10 -5.58 1.00
CA ILE A 73 5.45 -4.18 0.66
C ILE A 73 6.60 -3.67 1.54
N ILE A 74 6.50 -3.88 2.86
CA ILE A 74 7.55 -3.45 3.81
C ILE A 74 8.86 -4.18 3.53
N ALA A 75 8.83 -5.51 3.35
CA ALA A 75 10.01 -6.30 3.06
C ALA A 75 10.68 -5.88 1.74
N THR A 76 9.88 -5.61 0.71
CA THR A 76 10.36 -5.14 -0.60
C THR A 76 11.04 -3.78 -0.50
N ILE A 77 10.49 -2.85 0.30
CA ILE A 77 11.14 -1.55 0.58
C ILE A 77 12.47 -1.75 1.32
N ILE A 78 12.51 -2.63 2.33
CA ILE A 78 13.74 -2.92 3.08
C ILE A 78 14.81 -3.56 2.17
N LEU A 79 14.44 -4.52 1.32
CA LEU A 79 15.34 -5.15 0.37
C LEU A 79 15.95 -4.12 -0.59
N ASN A 80 15.17 -3.15 -1.04
CA ASN A 80 15.69 -2.06 -1.86
C ASN A 80 16.73 -1.22 -1.12
N LEU A 81 16.48 -0.87 0.15
CA LEU A 81 17.44 -0.14 0.98
C LEU A 81 18.75 -0.91 1.19
N LEU A 82 18.71 -2.24 1.14
CA LEU A 82 19.89 -3.12 1.21
C LEU A 82 20.62 -3.27 -0.14
N GLY A 83 20.17 -2.60 -1.20
CA GLY A 83 20.83 -2.56 -2.50
C GLY A 83 20.32 -3.58 -3.52
N PHE A 84 19.20 -4.27 -3.26
CA PHE A 84 18.55 -5.07 -4.30
C PHE A 84 17.91 -4.14 -5.35
N GLN A 85 18.28 -4.34 -6.62
CA GLN A 85 17.73 -3.60 -7.76
C GLN A 85 16.38 -4.18 -8.20
N ASP A 86 15.60 -3.40 -8.98
CA ASP A 86 14.32 -3.78 -9.63
C ASP A 86 13.13 -4.13 -8.72
N VAL A 87 13.25 -3.90 -7.42
CA VAL A 87 12.18 -4.15 -6.43
C VAL A 87 10.99 -3.17 -6.58
N GLU A 88 11.17 -2.06 -7.31
CA GLU A 88 10.12 -1.08 -7.62
C GLU A 88 9.00 -1.69 -8.47
N PHE A 89 9.37 -2.51 -9.46
CA PHE A 89 8.40 -3.21 -10.30
C PHE A 89 7.58 -4.20 -9.48
N VAL A 90 8.24 -4.89 -8.54
CA VAL A 90 7.59 -5.81 -7.61
C VAL A 90 6.57 -5.06 -6.73
N LEU A 91 6.91 -3.86 -6.23
CA LEU A 91 5.98 -3.03 -5.46
C LEU A 91 4.72 -2.65 -6.25
N LEU A 92 4.85 -2.35 -7.54
CA LEU A 92 3.70 -2.07 -8.41
C LEU A 92 2.80 -3.31 -8.57
N PHE A 93 3.40 -4.48 -8.78
CA PHE A 93 2.67 -5.75 -8.86
C PHE A 93 1.91 -6.05 -7.59
N VAL A 94 2.54 -5.84 -6.44
CA VAL A 94 1.91 -6.09 -5.14
C VAL A 94 0.75 -5.13 -4.91
N LEU A 95 0.90 -3.86 -5.29
CA LEU A 95 -0.18 -2.88 -5.21
C LEU A 95 -1.36 -3.25 -6.12
N ALA A 96 -1.10 -3.77 -7.32
CA ALA A 96 -2.14 -4.24 -8.23
C ALA A 96 -2.89 -5.48 -7.67
N ILE A 97 -2.16 -6.46 -7.13
CA ILE A 97 -2.75 -7.63 -6.44
C ILE A 97 -3.58 -7.16 -5.25
N ASP A 98 -3.07 -6.22 -4.47
CA ASP A 98 -3.75 -5.67 -3.30
C ASP A 98 -5.04 -4.95 -3.69
N TYR A 99 -5.03 -4.19 -4.80
CA TYR A 99 -6.24 -3.62 -5.39
C TYR A 99 -7.26 -4.69 -5.77
N LEU A 100 -6.83 -5.75 -6.47
CA LEU A 100 -7.72 -6.84 -6.89
C LEU A 100 -8.36 -7.54 -5.68
N ILE A 101 -7.60 -7.79 -4.62
CA ILE A 101 -8.12 -8.40 -3.37
C ILE A 101 -9.15 -7.48 -2.72
N VAL A 102 -8.89 -6.17 -2.65
CA VAL A 102 -9.82 -5.19 -2.07
C VAL A 102 -11.10 -5.08 -2.90
N VAL A 103 -11.01 -5.16 -4.23
CA VAL A 103 -12.17 -5.08 -5.14
C VAL A 103 -13.00 -6.36 -5.12
N GLN A 104 -12.37 -7.53 -5.16
CA GLN A 104 -13.04 -8.83 -5.23
C GLN A 104 -13.66 -9.28 -3.91
N ASN A 105 -13.20 -8.74 -2.77
CA ASN A 105 -13.67 -9.16 -1.46
C ASN A 105 -14.30 -8.00 -0.65
N PRO A 106 -15.46 -7.47 -1.09
CA PRO A 106 -16.13 -6.35 -0.40
C PRO A 106 -16.55 -6.68 1.03
N LYS A 107 -16.84 -7.96 1.34
CA LYS A 107 -17.23 -8.44 2.68
C LYS A 107 -16.13 -8.32 3.74
N VAL A 108 -14.85 -8.25 3.36
CA VAL A 108 -13.73 -8.02 4.30
C VAL A 108 -13.51 -6.52 4.55
N THR A 109 -13.94 -5.69 3.60
CA THR A 109 -13.82 -4.23 3.64
C THR A 109 -15.05 -3.56 4.28
N GLY A 110 -16.18 -4.24 4.26
CA GLY A 110 -17.44 -3.82 4.85
C GLY A 110 -17.61 -4.40 6.26
N GLY A 111 -17.09 -3.69 7.26
CA GLY A 111 -17.81 -3.67 8.53
C GLY A 111 -19.17 -3.06 8.23
N LYS A 112 -20.18 -3.92 8.04
CA LYS A 112 -21.61 -3.66 7.76
C LYS A 112 -21.87 -2.23 7.25
N GLU A 113 -22.04 -2.13 5.93
CA GLU A 113 -22.83 -1.03 5.34
C GLU A 113 -24.23 -0.99 5.98
#